data_AF-A0AAU8X3B0-F1
#
_entry.id   AF-A0AAU8X3B0-F1
#
_cell.length_a   1.000
_cell.length_b   1.000
_cell.length_c   1.000
_cell.angle_alpha   90.00
_cell.angle_beta   90.00
_cell.angle_gamma   90.00
#
_symmetry.space_group_name_H-M   'P 1'
#
loop_
_entity.id
_entity.type
_entity.pdbx_description
1 polymer ?
#
loop_
_entity_poly.entity_id
_entity_poly.type
_entity_poly.pdbx_seq_one_letter_code
_entity_poly.pdbx_strand_id
1 'polypeptide(L)'
;MATRAKSRALALLAGMLASMGLSGCMGQMGLSSMVTKGNLSVVDNRYGRAGVFLLLSPVYGLAATADLFVFNTIEFWSGKNPITGKSPALVDQKLDALIKVNQHLDPALNKVPLAMLPQGVREVEMSYPDERTAQMEVHYLDGRSSLMRGEKRGELLDIYFDGRLVSTLTQAQLDELASSNPAMA
;
A
#
# COMPACT_ATOMS: atom_id res chain seq x y z
N MET A 1 10.60 35.35 26.64
CA MET A 1 10.12 34.58 25.46
C MET A 1 10.57 33.11 25.47
N ALA A 2 11.81 32.80 25.87
CA ALA A 2 12.36 31.43 25.86
C ALA A 2 11.64 30.41 26.79
N THR A 3 11.06 30.84 27.91
CA THR A 3 10.36 29.96 28.86
C THR A 3 9.01 29.43 28.34
N ARG A 4 8.26 30.26 27.59
CA ARG A 4 7.00 29.83 26.93
C ARG A 4 7.24 28.86 25.77
N ALA A 5 8.33 29.02 25.03
CA ALA A 5 8.69 28.11 23.94
C ALA A 5 9.10 26.72 24.47
N LYS A 6 9.88 26.66 25.55
CA LYS A 6 10.25 25.40 26.22
C LYS A 6 9.04 24.66 26.80
N SER A 7 8.09 25.39 27.39
CA SER A 7 6.82 24.83 27.90
C SER A 7 5.93 24.29 26.79
N ARG A 8 5.84 24.97 25.64
CA ARG A 8 5.10 24.48 24.46
C ARG A 8 5.76 23.25 23.82
N ALA A 9 7.09 23.25 23.71
CA ALA A 9 7.83 22.10 23.20
C ALA A 9 7.66 20.88 24.11
N LEU A 10 7.69 21.06 25.44
CA LEU A 10 7.47 19.98 26.40
C LEU A 10 6.02 19.46 26.37
N ALA A 11 5.04 20.34 26.19
CA ALA A 11 3.63 19.96 26.03
C ALA A 11 3.38 19.19 24.71
N LEU A 12 4.03 19.60 23.61
CA LEU A 12 3.98 18.88 22.34
C LEU A 12 4.65 17.51 22.44
N LEU A 13 5.81 17.42 23.11
CA LEU A 13 6.51 16.16 23.32
C LEU A 13 5.69 15.21 24.19
N ALA A 14 5.09 15.71 25.28
CA ALA A 14 4.22 14.94 26.16
C ALA A 14 2.92 14.50 25.46
N GLY A 15 2.34 15.36 24.61
CA GLY A 15 1.19 15.00 23.78
C GLY A 15 1.51 13.91 22.74
N MET A 16 2.71 13.96 22.15
CA MET A 16 3.18 12.97 21.20
C MET A 16 3.54 11.62 21.88
N LEU A 17 4.11 11.66 23.08
CA LEU A 17 4.33 10.46 23.91
C LEU A 17 3.01 9.85 24.39
N ALA A 18 2.01 10.67 24.71
CA ALA A 18 0.68 10.22 25.10
C ALA A 18 -0.09 9.59 23.92
N SER A 19 0.08 10.09 22.69
CA SER A 19 -0.55 9.51 21.50
C SER A 19 0.07 8.17 21.08
N MET A 20 1.37 7.97 21.33
CA MET A 20 2.04 6.67 21.12
C MET A 20 1.60 5.59 22.13
N GLY A 21 0.98 5.97 23.24
CA GLY A 21 0.42 5.06 24.24
C GLY A 21 -0.94 4.45 23.87
N LEU A 22 -1.58 4.90 22.77
CA LEU A 22 -2.77 4.22 22.24
C LEU A 22 -2.32 2.96 21.48
N SER A 23 -2.20 1.87 22.22
CA SER A 23 -1.89 0.53 21.74
C SER A 23 -3.00 -0.02 20.84
N GLY A 24 -3.00 0.40 19.59
CA GLY A 24 -3.95 -0.06 18.57
C GLY A 24 -3.57 0.43 17.17
N CYS A 25 -2.37 0.11 16.70
CA CYS A 25 -2.07 0.27 15.28
C CYS A 25 -2.92 -0.74 14.50
N MET A 26 -3.84 -0.25 13.66
CA MET A 26 -4.59 -1.11 12.73
C MET A 26 -3.72 -1.40 11.51
N GLY A 27 -2.82 -2.38 11.61
CA GLY A 27 -1.96 -2.85 10.52
C GLY A 27 -0.78 -3.70 11.00
N GLN A 28 -0.11 -4.39 10.10
CA GLN A 28 0.93 -5.38 10.42
C GLN A 28 2.25 -4.78 10.95
N MET A 29 2.46 -3.47 10.87
CA MET A 29 3.71 -2.80 11.28
C MET A 29 4.96 -3.43 10.63
N GLY A 30 4.89 -3.60 9.30
CA GLY A 30 5.85 -4.37 8.53
C GLY A 30 7.29 -3.85 8.60
N LEU A 31 7.49 -2.53 8.51
CA LEU A 31 8.81 -1.92 8.52
C LEU A 31 9.44 -1.99 9.92
N SER A 32 8.64 -1.70 10.96
CA SER A 32 9.04 -1.79 12.36
C SER A 32 9.43 -3.21 12.76
N SER A 33 8.69 -4.21 12.25
CA SER A 33 9.04 -5.62 12.41
C SER A 33 10.38 -5.96 11.74
N MET A 34 10.66 -5.41 10.55
CA MET A 34 11.92 -5.61 9.84
C MET A 34 13.10 -5.01 10.62
N VAL A 35 12.99 -3.77 11.10
CA VAL A 35 14.02 -3.11 11.92
C VAL A 35 14.27 -3.90 13.21
N THR A 36 13.21 -4.41 13.85
CA THR A 36 13.32 -5.25 15.04
C THR A 36 14.05 -6.56 14.77
N LYS A 37 13.72 -7.24 13.67
CA LYS A 37 14.42 -8.47 13.27
C LYS A 37 15.90 -8.22 13.00
N GLY A 38 16.22 -7.11 12.35
CA GLY A 38 17.60 -6.67 12.16
C GLY A 38 18.35 -6.53 13.49
N ASN A 39 17.80 -5.81 14.46
CA ASN A 39 18.45 -5.68 15.77
C ASN A 39 18.65 -7.05 16.47
N LEU A 40 17.63 -7.92 16.42
CA LEU A 40 17.70 -9.25 17.01
C LEU A 40 18.77 -10.16 16.36
N SER A 41 19.12 -9.93 15.09
CA SER A 41 20.13 -10.71 14.38
C SER A 41 21.56 -10.18 14.55
N VAL A 42 21.75 -8.93 14.98
CA VAL A 42 23.10 -8.32 15.12
C VAL A 42 23.85 -8.86 16.33
N VAL A 43 23.17 -9.07 17.47
CA VAL A 43 23.83 -9.49 18.73
C VAL A 43 23.03 -10.57 19.43
N ASP A 44 23.71 -11.60 19.95
CA ASP A 44 23.10 -12.71 20.69
C ASP A 44 22.86 -12.43 22.19
N ASN A 45 23.11 -11.19 22.64
CA ASN A 45 23.05 -10.80 24.05
C ASN A 45 21.96 -9.75 24.30
N ARG A 46 21.19 -9.92 25.40
CA ARG A 46 20.10 -9.01 25.77
C ARG A 46 20.55 -7.55 25.97
N TYR A 47 21.73 -7.33 26.53
CA TYR A 47 22.26 -5.99 26.80
C TYR A 47 22.85 -5.37 25.53
N GLY A 48 23.47 -6.17 24.67
CA GLY A 48 23.91 -5.74 23.34
C GLY A 48 22.72 -5.29 22.48
N ARG A 49 21.63 -6.07 22.45
CA ARG A 49 20.38 -5.70 21.78
C ARG A 49 19.77 -4.41 22.33
N ALA A 50 19.82 -4.21 23.65
CA ALA A 50 19.38 -2.96 24.27
C ALA A 50 20.26 -1.77 23.85
N GLY A 51 21.58 -1.97 23.76
CA GLY A 51 22.51 -0.96 23.24
C GLY A 51 22.23 -0.60 21.79
N VAL A 52 22.05 -1.60 20.91
CA VAL A 52 21.69 -1.40 19.50
C VAL A 52 20.32 -0.73 19.37
N PHE A 53 19.34 -1.12 20.20
CA PHE A 53 18.04 -0.47 20.25
C PHE A 53 18.15 1.02 20.62
N LEU A 54 18.95 1.34 21.63
CA LEU A 54 19.15 2.72 22.06
C LEU A 54 19.83 3.56 20.97
N LEU A 55 20.86 3.01 20.31
CA LEU A 55 21.57 3.67 19.22
C LEU A 55 20.68 3.86 17.98
N LEU A 56 19.84 2.86 17.66
CA LEU A 56 18.90 2.91 16.53
C LEU A 56 17.55 3.52 16.90
N SER A 57 17.37 4.04 18.11
CA SER A 57 16.08 4.58 18.58
C SER A 57 15.44 5.61 17.62
N PRO A 58 16.19 6.49 16.91
CA PRO A 58 15.58 7.35 15.90
C PRO A 58 15.02 6.58 14.70
N VAL A 59 15.70 5.51 14.28
CA VAL A 59 15.28 4.65 13.15
C VAL A 59 13.99 3.91 13.51
N TYR A 60 13.89 3.40 14.74
CA TYR A 60 12.65 2.79 15.24
C TYR A 60 11.48 3.78 15.24
N GLY A 61 11.71 5.04 15.66
CA GLY A 61 10.69 6.08 15.64
C GLY A 61 10.21 6.42 14.22
N LEU A 62 11.12 6.51 13.26
CA LEU A 62 10.77 6.74 11.86
C LEU A 62 10.03 5.55 11.24
N ALA A 63 10.49 4.33 11.49
CA ALA A 63 9.85 3.12 11.00
C ALA A 63 8.41 2.98 11.51
N ALA A 64 8.20 3.19 12.83
CA ALA A 64 6.88 3.15 13.44
C ALA A 64 5.95 4.22 12.86
N THR A 65 6.48 5.43 12.62
CA THR A 65 5.71 6.54 12.04
C THR A 65 5.31 6.23 10.59
N ALA A 66 6.25 5.71 9.78
CA ALA A 66 5.99 5.36 8.40
C ALA A 66 5.02 4.19 8.26
N ASP A 67 5.11 3.18 9.13
CA ASP A 67 4.10 2.12 9.21
C ASP A 67 2.73 2.71 9.54
N LEU A 68 2.63 3.57 10.56
CA LEU A 68 1.35 4.11 11.03
C LEU A 68 0.62 4.94 9.96
N PHE A 69 1.33 5.82 9.26
CA PHE A 69 0.71 6.79 8.35
C PHE A 69 0.73 6.39 6.87
N VAL A 70 1.62 5.48 6.47
CA VAL A 70 1.82 5.15 5.05
C VAL A 70 1.53 3.68 4.80
N PHE A 71 2.35 2.78 5.37
CA PHE A 71 2.28 1.37 4.95
C PHE A 71 1.04 0.65 5.48
N ASN A 72 0.58 0.95 6.70
CA ASN A 72 -0.67 0.39 7.22
C ASN A 72 -1.90 0.99 6.52
N THR A 73 -1.82 2.25 6.07
CA THR A 73 -2.90 2.85 5.25
C THR A 73 -3.01 2.16 3.89
N ILE A 74 -1.87 1.88 3.24
CA ILE A 74 -1.86 1.11 1.99
C ILE A 74 -2.35 -0.33 2.25
N GLU A 75 -1.90 -0.97 3.34
CA GLU A 75 -2.36 -2.30 3.73
C GLU A 75 -3.88 -2.37 3.89
N PHE A 76 -4.47 -1.37 4.56
CA PHE A 76 -5.91 -1.29 4.79
C PHE A 76 -6.71 -1.27 3.48
N TRP A 77 -6.30 -0.44 2.51
CA TRP A 77 -7.05 -0.29 1.26
C TRP A 77 -6.73 -1.36 0.23
N SER A 78 -5.53 -1.94 0.25
CA SER A 78 -5.11 -2.96 -0.74
C SER A 78 -5.31 -4.40 -0.26
N GLY A 79 -5.58 -4.64 1.03
CA GLY A 79 -5.67 -5.99 1.60
C GLY A 79 -4.32 -6.71 1.71
N LYS A 80 -3.19 -6.04 1.43
CA LYS A 80 -1.83 -6.60 1.44
C LYS A 80 -0.84 -5.59 2.00
N ASN A 81 0.00 -6.01 2.95
CA ASN A 81 1.04 -5.12 3.44
C ASN A 81 2.16 -4.97 2.38
N PRO A 82 2.50 -3.74 1.93
CA PRO A 82 3.48 -3.52 0.86
C PRO A 82 4.93 -3.84 1.26
N ILE A 83 5.23 -3.86 2.56
CA ILE A 83 6.58 -4.15 3.08
C ILE A 83 6.79 -5.65 3.30
N THR A 84 5.79 -6.34 3.85
CA THR A 84 5.91 -7.78 4.16
C THR A 84 5.41 -8.67 3.02
N GLY A 85 4.62 -8.11 2.10
CA GLY A 85 3.93 -8.85 1.04
C GLY A 85 2.85 -9.80 1.55
N LYS A 86 2.46 -9.72 2.83
CA LYS A 86 1.50 -10.65 3.43
C LYS A 86 0.06 -10.17 3.26
N SER A 87 -0.79 -11.13 2.89
CA SER A 87 -2.25 -11.01 2.89
C SER A 87 -2.86 -12.15 3.73
N PRO A 88 -4.07 -11.97 4.27
CA PRO A 88 -4.90 -10.76 4.22
C PRO A 88 -4.37 -9.64 5.14
N ALA A 89 -4.84 -8.41 4.93
CA ALA A 89 -4.54 -7.29 5.83
C ALA A 89 -4.94 -7.63 7.27
N LEU A 90 -4.30 -7.00 8.25
CA LEU A 90 -4.59 -7.27 9.66
C LEU A 90 -6.08 -7.06 10.00
N VAL A 91 -6.71 -6.07 9.38
CA VAL A 91 -8.12 -5.72 9.57
C VAL A 91 -9.11 -6.70 8.94
N ASP A 92 -8.65 -7.51 7.99
CA ASP A 92 -9.46 -8.52 7.30
C ASP A 92 -9.39 -9.89 8.01
N GLN A 93 -8.62 -9.99 9.10
CA GLN A 93 -8.57 -11.22 9.89
C GLN A 93 -9.91 -11.47 10.57
N LYS A 94 -10.33 -12.74 10.60
CA LYS A 94 -11.58 -13.16 11.24
C LYS A 94 -11.47 -13.01 12.76
N LEU A 95 -11.85 -11.84 13.27
CA LEU A 95 -12.05 -11.57 14.68
C LEU A 95 -13.55 -11.68 15.00
N ASP A 96 -13.89 -12.20 16.18
CA ASP A 96 -15.28 -12.24 16.65
C ASP A 96 -15.75 -10.81 16.99
N ALA A 97 -16.33 -10.14 15.99
CA ALA A 97 -16.89 -8.82 16.14
C ALA A 97 -18.16 -8.87 17.01
N LEU A 98 -18.20 -8.04 18.05
CA LEU A 98 -19.38 -7.89 18.93
C LEU A 98 -20.61 -7.37 18.18
N ILE A 99 -20.41 -6.60 17.10
CA ILE A 99 -21.48 -6.07 16.25
C ILE A 99 -21.29 -6.65 14.84
N LYS A 100 -22.22 -7.52 14.42
CA LYS A 100 -22.17 -8.19 13.12
C LYS A 100 -22.89 -7.35 12.06
N VAL A 101 -22.16 -6.46 11.40
CA VAL A 101 -22.74 -5.54 10.39
C VAL A 101 -22.91 -6.22 9.03
N ASN A 102 -22.04 -7.17 8.67
CA ASN A 102 -22.00 -7.80 7.33
C ASN A 102 -23.30 -8.52 6.92
N GLN A 103 -24.18 -8.86 7.86
CA GLN A 103 -25.48 -9.48 7.58
C GLN A 103 -26.49 -8.49 6.97
N HIS A 104 -26.23 -7.20 7.12
CA HIS A 104 -27.06 -6.10 6.63
C HIS A 104 -26.36 -5.29 5.52
N LEU A 105 -25.15 -5.69 5.11
CA LEU A 105 -24.45 -5.09 3.98
C LEU A 105 -24.79 -5.84 2.68
N ASP A 106 -24.82 -5.10 1.58
CA ASP A 106 -24.79 -5.68 0.24
C ASP A 106 -23.56 -6.61 0.12
N PRO A 107 -23.72 -7.86 -0.39
CA PRO A 107 -22.61 -8.80 -0.54
C PRO A 107 -21.38 -8.23 -1.26
N ALA A 108 -21.56 -7.26 -2.16
CA ALA A 108 -20.48 -6.59 -2.89
C ALA A 108 -19.53 -5.77 -1.98
N LEU A 109 -19.98 -5.38 -0.78
CA LEU A 109 -19.22 -4.55 0.17
C LEU A 109 -18.51 -5.37 1.27
N ASN A 110 -18.65 -6.69 1.24
CA ASN A 110 -17.99 -7.60 2.19
C ASN A 110 -16.53 -7.92 1.83
N LYS A 111 -16.03 -7.36 0.73
CA LYS A 111 -14.64 -7.46 0.29
C LYS A 111 -14.13 -6.07 -0.08
N VAL A 112 -12.80 -5.92 -0.09
CA VAL A 112 -12.11 -4.70 -0.54
C VAL A 112 -12.78 -4.19 -1.82
N PRO A 113 -13.12 -2.90 -1.91
CA PRO A 113 -13.95 -2.38 -2.99
C PRO A 113 -13.24 -2.51 -4.33
N LEU A 114 -13.55 -3.62 -5.01
CA LEU A 114 -13.48 -3.79 -6.45
C LEU A 114 -14.51 -2.91 -7.17
N ALA A 115 -15.22 -2.03 -6.45
CA ALA A 115 -16.32 -1.18 -6.93
C ALA A 115 -15.92 -0.18 -8.02
N MET A 116 -14.62 -0.03 -8.30
CA MET A 116 -14.11 0.72 -9.46
C MET A 116 -13.93 -0.14 -10.71
N LEU A 117 -14.13 -1.45 -10.61
CA LEU A 117 -14.01 -2.37 -11.73
C LEU A 117 -15.36 -2.46 -12.48
N PRO A 118 -15.34 -2.53 -13.83
CA PRO A 118 -16.53 -2.77 -14.63
C PRO A 118 -17.29 -4.02 -14.16
N GLN A 119 -18.63 -3.98 -14.26
CA GLN A 119 -19.49 -5.12 -13.93
C GLN A 119 -19.01 -6.39 -14.64
N GLY A 120 -18.72 -7.45 -13.88
CA GLY A 120 -18.21 -8.72 -14.41
C GLY A 120 -16.71 -8.95 -14.21
N VAL A 121 -15.96 -7.96 -13.73
CA VAL A 121 -14.52 -8.09 -13.43
C VAL A 121 -14.32 -8.48 -11.95
N ARG A 122 -13.52 -9.52 -11.72
CA ARG A 122 -13.14 -10.06 -10.42
C ARG A 122 -11.90 -9.37 -9.86
N GLU A 123 -10.89 -9.15 -10.69
CA GLU A 123 -9.59 -8.61 -10.28
C GLU A 123 -8.87 -8.03 -11.50
N VAL A 124 -8.08 -6.99 -11.31
CA VAL A 124 -7.19 -6.44 -12.33
C VAL A 124 -5.78 -6.37 -11.76
N GLU A 125 -4.84 -7.02 -12.44
CA GLU A 125 -3.43 -7.02 -12.09
C GLU A 125 -2.64 -6.21 -13.12
N MET A 126 -1.82 -5.27 -12.65
CA MET A 126 -0.96 -4.45 -13.50
C MET A 126 0.50 -4.80 -13.21
N SER A 127 1.28 -5.10 -14.25
CA SER A 127 2.69 -5.42 -14.15
C SER A 127 3.51 -4.70 -15.23
N TYR A 128 4.79 -4.46 -14.93
CA TYR A 128 5.76 -3.83 -15.83
C TYR A 128 6.95 -4.78 -15.97
N PRO A 129 6.92 -5.71 -16.95
CA PRO A 129 7.98 -6.71 -17.10
C PRO A 129 9.35 -6.08 -17.44
N ASP A 130 9.35 -4.91 -18.07
CA ASP A 130 10.52 -4.15 -18.47
C ASP A 130 10.18 -2.66 -18.64
N GLU A 131 11.17 -1.82 -18.94
CA GLU A 131 11.00 -0.36 -19.06
C GLU A 131 10.16 0.10 -20.26
N ARG A 132 9.84 -0.81 -21.19
CA ARG A 132 9.10 -0.51 -22.43
C ARG A 132 7.74 -1.18 -22.48
N THR A 133 7.44 -2.06 -21.54
CA THR A 133 6.24 -2.90 -21.56
C THR A 133 5.38 -2.68 -20.31
N ALA A 134 4.11 -2.35 -20.51
CA ALA A 134 3.08 -2.34 -19.48
C ALA A 134 2.07 -3.46 -19.77
N GLN A 135 1.71 -4.27 -18.77
CA GLN A 135 0.76 -5.37 -18.89
C GLN A 135 -0.36 -5.23 -17.87
N MET A 136 -1.60 -5.36 -18.32
CA MET A 136 -2.80 -5.36 -17.51
C MET A 136 -3.56 -6.66 -17.76
N GLU A 137 -3.64 -7.51 -16.74
CA GLU A 137 -4.46 -8.73 -16.76
C GLU A 137 -5.78 -8.47 -16.05
N VAL A 138 -6.89 -8.82 -16.69
CA VAL A 138 -8.24 -8.67 -16.17
C VAL A 138 -8.81 -10.06 -15.94
N HIS A 139 -9.06 -10.43 -14.68
CA HIS A 139 -9.76 -11.66 -14.32
C HIS A 139 -11.25 -11.38 -14.18
N TYR A 140 -12.10 -12.16 -14.85
CA TYR A 140 -13.54 -12.00 -14.83
C TYR A 140 -14.22 -12.93 -13.81
N LEU A 141 -15.46 -12.62 -13.44
CA LEU A 141 -16.24 -13.42 -12.50
C LEU A 141 -16.57 -14.81 -13.05
N ASP A 142 -16.70 -14.95 -14.37
CA ASP A 142 -16.97 -16.20 -15.10
C ASP A 142 -15.74 -17.11 -15.29
N GLY A 143 -14.58 -16.70 -14.78
CA GLY A 143 -13.33 -17.47 -14.84
C GLY A 143 -12.48 -17.21 -16.08
N ARG A 144 -12.90 -16.33 -16.99
CA ARG A 144 -12.04 -15.87 -18.10
C ARG A 144 -10.97 -14.89 -17.60
N SER A 145 -9.87 -14.81 -18.32
CA SER A 145 -8.90 -13.72 -18.20
C SER A 145 -8.63 -13.09 -19.56
N SER A 146 -8.34 -11.78 -19.56
CA SER A 146 -7.90 -11.05 -20.76
C SER A 146 -6.64 -10.27 -20.45
N LEU A 147 -5.68 -10.29 -21.38
CA LEU A 147 -4.39 -9.61 -21.25
C LEU A 147 -4.33 -8.43 -22.21
N MET A 148 -4.18 -7.23 -21.66
CA MET A 148 -3.84 -6.04 -22.41
C MET A 148 -2.36 -5.71 -22.20
N ARG A 149 -1.63 -5.39 -23.27
CA ARG A 149 -0.20 -5.06 -23.19
C ARG A 149 0.11 -3.84 -24.04
N GLY A 150 0.73 -2.82 -23.46
CA GLY A 150 1.33 -1.70 -24.19
C GLY A 150 2.83 -1.90 -24.31
N GLU A 151 3.39 -1.70 -25.51
CA GLU A 151 4.82 -1.79 -25.78
C GLU A 151 5.31 -0.52 -26.49
N LYS A 152 6.30 0.16 -25.90
CA LYS A 152 6.89 1.38 -26.45
C LYS A 152 7.96 1.04 -27.49
N ARG A 153 7.70 1.41 -28.75
CA ARG A 153 8.62 1.26 -29.88
C ARG A 153 9.07 2.63 -30.41
N GLY A 154 10.11 3.18 -29.77
CA GLY A 154 10.58 4.54 -30.07
C GLY A 154 9.54 5.57 -29.65
N GLU A 155 8.99 6.30 -30.63
CA GLU A 155 7.94 7.33 -30.46
C GLU A 155 6.50 6.77 -30.59
N LEU A 156 6.37 5.45 -30.77
CA LEU A 156 5.11 4.76 -30.97
C LEU A 156 4.78 3.87 -29.76
N LEU A 157 3.50 3.76 -29.43
CA LEU A 157 2.95 2.84 -28.43
C LEU A 157 2.08 1.80 -29.14
N ASP A 158 2.56 0.56 -29.22
CA ASP A 158 1.80 -0.57 -29.75
C ASP A 158 0.96 -1.18 -28.61
N ILE A 159 -0.37 -1.25 -28.79
CA ILE A 159 -1.32 -1.82 -27.82
C ILE A 159 -1.79 -3.17 -28.36
N TYR A 160 -1.58 -4.21 -27.55
CA TYR A 160 -1.99 -5.57 -27.79
C TYR A 160 -3.14 -5.97 -26.86
N PHE A 161 -4.05 -6.80 -27.35
CA PHE A 161 -5.10 -7.47 -26.58
C PHE A 161 -5.08 -8.97 -26.91
N ASP A 162 -4.92 -9.81 -25.89
CA ASP A 162 -4.75 -11.26 -26.00
C ASP A 162 -3.71 -11.63 -27.08
N GLY A 163 -2.58 -10.90 -27.08
CA GLY A 163 -1.45 -11.10 -27.99
C GLY A 163 -1.65 -10.57 -29.42
N ARG A 164 -2.81 -10.00 -29.76
CA ARG A 164 -3.07 -9.38 -31.08
C ARG A 164 -2.86 -7.88 -31.02
N LEU A 165 -2.15 -7.32 -32.00
CA LEU A 165 -2.01 -5.87 -32.13
C LEU A 165 -3.39 -5.25 -32.43
N VAL A 166 -3.84 -4.34 -31.57
CA VAL A 166 -5.16 -3.68 -31.68
C VAL A 166 -5.00 -2.25 -32.17
N SER A 167 -3.97 -1.54 -31.71
CA SER A 167 -3.74 -0.15 -32.08
C SER A 167 -2.27 0.23 -31.94
N THR A 168 -1.85 1.24 -32.71
CA THR A 168 -0.55 1.90 -32.56
C THR A 168 -0.84 3.39 -32.38
N LEU A 169 -0.41 3.97 -31.26
CA LEU A 169 -0.57 5.39 -30.96
C LEU A 169 0.76 6.11 -31.12
N THR A 170 0.73 7.35 -31.62
CA THR A 170 1.90 8.24 -31.62
C THR A 170 1.97 9.03 -30.32
N GLN A 171 3.16 9.52 -29.95
CA GLN A 171 3.32 10.37 -28.76
C GLN A 171 2.41 11.61 -28.80
N ALA A 172 2.25 12.25 -29.97
CA ALA A 172 1.35 13.38 -30.16
C ALA A 172 -0.13 13.06 -29.88
N GLN A 173 -0.59 11.85 -30.25
CA GLN A 173 -1.96 11.41 -29.94
C GLN A 173 -2.13 11.07 -28.47
N LEU A 174 -1.07 10.57 -27.81
CA LEU A 174 -1.05 10.32 -26.38
C LEU A 174 -1.16 11.63 -25.57
N ASP A 175 -0.40 12.65 -25.98
CA ASP A 175 -0.38 13.96 -25.33
C ASP A 175 -1.73 14.69 -25.52
N GLU A 176 -2.33 14.58 -26.70
CA GLU A 176 -3.67 15.11 -26.98
C GLU A 176 -4.74 14.44 -26.10
N LEU A 177 -4.69 13.11 -25.96
CA LEU A 177 -5.63 12.36 -25.11
C LEU A 177 -5.48 12.73 -23.62
N ALA A 178 -4.24 12.85 -23.14
CA ALA A 178 -3.94 13.26 -21.76
C ALA A 178 -4.41 14.69 -21.46
N SER A 179 -4.30 15.61 -22.43
CA SER A 179 -4.77 17.00 -22.27
C SER A 179 -6.31 17.11 -22.28
N SER A 180 -7.00 16.19 -22.95
CA SER A 180 -8.46 16.21 -23.12
C SER A 180 -9.24 15.64 -21.93
N ASN A 181 -8.58 14.94 -21.00
CA ASN A 181 -9.24 14.28 -19.88
C ASN A 181 -8.56 14.64 -18.53
N PRO A 182 -9.10 15.60 -17.75
CA PRO A 182 -8.45 16.13 -16.55
C PRO A 182 -8.36 15.14 -15.37
N ALA A 183 -8.85 13.91 -15.53
CA ALA A 183 -8.74 12.84 -14.53
C ALA A 183 -7.41 12.06 -14.58
N MET A 184 -6.54 12.32 -15.57
CA MET A 184 -5.22 11.68 -15.71
C MET A 184 -4.04 12.64 -15.48
N ALA A 185 -4.30 13.85 -14.96
CA ALA A 185 -3.29 14.85 -14.61
C ALA A 185 -2.93 14.80 -13.11
#